data_AF-A0A7X3HRJ9-F1
#
_entry.id   AF-A0A7X3HRJ9-F1
#
_cell.length_a   1.000
_cell.length_b   1.000
_cell.length_c   1.000
_cell.angle_alpha   90.00
_cell.angle_beta   90.00
_cell.angle_gamma   90.00
#
_symmetry.space_group_name_H-M   'P 1'
#
loop_
_entity.id
_entity.type
_entity.pdbx_description
1 polymer ?
#
loop_
_entity_poly.entity_id
_entity_poly.type
_entity_poly.pdbx_seq_one_letter_code
_entity_poly.pdbx_strand_id
1 'polypeptide(L)'
;MTQPANFSLIRPGLSIHGDIVADHGISCFGLIDGDLRASRGLVHIGAEGLVRGMVQGEHVVIDGTVEGDVAARTSLHINGKVKGRIMYAGTIRLGVSASLDGTISRVSSTLCTDATEATIASSTAMESETIEAKV
;
A
#
# COMPACT_ATOMS: atom_id res chain seq x y z
N MET A 1 -29.28 4.32 -14.00
CA MET A 1 -29.01 3.30 -12.97
C MET A 1 -28.03 3.89 -11.97
N THR A 2 -28.53 4.45 -10.88
CA THR A 2 -27.73 5.10 -9.83
C THR A 2 -27.25 4.01 -8.88
N GLN A 3 -25.98 3.62 -8.99
CA GLN A 3 -25.38 2.66 -8.06
C GLN A 3 -25.28 3.32 -6.68
N PRO A 4 -25.75 2.67 -5.59
CA PRO A 4 -25.63 3.25 -4.27
C PRO A 4 -24.15 3.39 -3.93
N ALA A 5 -23.74 4.60 -3.57
CA ALA A 5 -22.41 4.87 -3.06
C ALA A 5 -22.33 4.28 -1.64
N ASN A 6 -21.91 3.03 -1.55
CA ASN A 6 -21.62 2.41 -0.26
C ASN A 6 -20.31 3.00 0.26
N PHE A 7 -20.37 3.59 1.44
CA PHE A 7 -19.20 4.04 2.18
C PHE A 7 -19.30 3.55 3.63
N SER A 8 -18.18 3.12 4.19
CA SER A 8 -18.05 2.79 5.60
C SER A 8 -17.42 3.95 6.35
N LEU A 9 -17.92 4.25 7.54
CA LEU A 9 -17.42 5.33 8.37
C LEU A 9 -17.08 4.79 9.76
N ILE A 10 -15.81 4.90 10.14
CA ILE A 10 -15.34 4.63 11.49
C ILE A 10 -15.21 5.96 12.21
N ARG A 11 -16.09 6.18 13.20
CA ARG A 11 -16.17 7.41 13.99
C ARG A 11 -15.05 7.47 15.04
N PRO A 12 -14.61 8.67 15.49
CA PRO A 12 -13.71 8.80 16.62
C PRO A 12 -14.19 8.04 17.87
N GLY A 13 -13.25 7.56 18.67
CA GLY A 13 -13.51 6.74 19.87
C GLY A 13 -13.63 5.24 19.61
N LEU A 14 -13.57 4.81 18.34
CA LEU A 14 -13.44 3.39 17.99
C LEU A 14 -11.95 3.00 17.92
N SER A 15 -11.61 1.85 18.50
CA SER A 15 -10.31 1.20 18.32
C SER A 15 -10.51 -0.15 17.66
N ILE A 16 -9.87 -0.36 16.52
CA ILE A 16 -9.94 -1.61 15.76
C ILE A 16 -8.59 -2.30 15.85
N HIS A 17 -8.61 -3.59 16.18
CA HIS A 17 -7.42 -4.42 16.25
C HIS A 17 -7.63 -5.63 15.32
N GLY A 18 -6.74 -5.80 14.34
CA GLY A 18 -6.81 -6.82 13.30
C GLY A 18 -7.05 -6.27 11.90
N ASP A 19 -7.47 -7.13 10.98
CA ASP A 19 -7.52 -6.82 9.55
C ASP A 19 -8.91 -6.32 9.11
N ILE A 20 -8.92 -5.23 8.35
CA ILE A 20 -10.11 -4.62 7.77
C ILE A 20 -10.04 -4.79 6.25
N VAL A 21 -11.02 -5.49 5.69
CA VAL A 21 -11.16 -5.63 4.24
C VAL A 21 -12.48 -4.99 3.81
N ALA A 22 -12.39 -3.98 2.95
CA ALA A 22 -13.54 -3.28 2.38
C ALA A 22 -13.54 -3.43 0.85
N ASP A 23 -14.72 -3.63 0.28
CA ASP A 23 -14.96 -3.63 -1.17
C ASP A 23 -15.38 -2.24 -1.69
N HIS A 24 -15.54 -1.27 -0.80
CA HIS A 24 -16.03 0.08 -1.07
C HIS A 24 -15.24 1.15 -0.27
N GLY A 25 -15.61 2.42 -0.43
CA GLY A 25 -14.91 3.54 0.20
C GLY A 25 -15.01 3.50 1.73
N ILE A 26 -13.93 3.82 2.43
CA ILE A 26 -13.88 3.80 3.90
C ILE A 26 -13.23 5.07 4.43
N SER A 27 -13.90 5.71 5.39
CA SER A 27 -13.38 6.87 6.11
C SER A 27 -13.12 6.49 7.56
N CYS A 28 -11.87 6.64 7.98
CA CYS A 28 -11.39 6.23 9.29
C CYS A 28 -10.97 7.45 10.12
N PHE A 29 -11.68 7.70 11.21
CA PHE A 29 -11.38 8.78 12.17
C PHE A 29 -10.99 8.24 13.56
N GLY A 30 -10.76 6.94 13.68
CA GLY A 30 -10.41 6.25 14.94
C GLY A 30 -8.99 5.70 14.95
N LEU A 31 -8.72 4.81 15.91
CA LEU A 31 -7.45 4.11 16.02
C LEU A 31 -7.54 2.74 15.33
N ILE A 32 -6.60 2.45 14.44
CA ILE A 32 -6.52 1.18 13.73
C ILE A 32 -5.15 0.59 14.00
N ASP A 33 -5.14 -0.61 14.59
CA ASP A 33 -3.95 -1.42 14.81
C ASP A 33 -4.11 -2.71 13.99
N GLY A 34 -3.54 -2.73 12.79
CA GLY A 34 -3.68 -3.81 11.82
C GLY A 34 -3.76 -3.32 10.38
N ASP A 35 -4.07 -4.24 9.47
CA ASP A 35 -4.08 -3.96 8.04
C ASP A 35 -5.43 -3.44 7.55
N LEU A 36 -5.43 -2.39 6.73
CA LEU A 36 -6.61 -1.87 6.05
C LEU A 36 -6.45 -2.08 4.53
N ARG A 37 -7.34 -2.89 3.95
CA ARG A 37 -7.37 -3.17 2.52
C ARG A 37 -8.71 -2.76 1.92
N ALA A 38 -8.69 -1.76 1.05
CA ALA A 38 -9.85 -1.38 0.26
C ALA A 38 -9.65 -1.75 -1.21
N SER A 39 -10.58 -2.53 -1.77
CA SER A 39 -10.49 -2.98 -3.17
C SER A 39 -10.90 -1.89 -4.15
N ARG A 40 -11.89 -1.07 -3.80
CA ARG A 40 -12.44 0.02 -4.64
C ARG A 40 -12.86 1.19 -3.76
N GLY A 41 -12.90 2.38 -4.36
CA GLY A 41 -13.39 3.59 -3.69
C GLY A 41 -12.30 4.42 -3.01
N LEU A 42 -12.74 5.36 -2.18
CA LEU A 42 -11.89 6.30 -1.47
C LEU A 42 -11.58 5.79 -0.06
N VAL A 43 -10.30 5.63 0.25
CA VAL A 43 -9.79 5.43 1.60
C VAL A 43 -9.41 6.79 2.16
N HIS A 44 -10.10 7.23 3.19
CA HIS A 44 -9.84 8.50 3.85
C HIS A 44 -9.41 8.27 5.30
N ILE A 45 -8.21 8.70 5.63
CA ILE A 45 -7.70 8.75 7.00
C ILE A 45 -7.95 10.17 7.51
N GLY A 46 -8.90 10.33 8.42
CA GLY A 46 -9.23 11.63 9.00
C GLY A 46 -8.10 12.18 9.87
N ALA A 47 -8.14 13.49 10.17
CA ALA A 47 -7.08 14.18 10.91
C ALA A 47 -6.79 13.60 12.30
N GLU A 48 -7.82 13.08 12.99
CA GLU A 48 -7.69 12.41 14.30
C GLU A 48 -7.42 10.90 14.18
N GLY A 49 -7.41 10.36 12.96
CA GLY A 49 -7.15 8.96 12.69
C GLY A 49 -5.68 8.62 12.90
N LEU A 50 -5.42 7.54 13.64
CA LEU A 50 -4.11 6.93 13.79
C LEU A 50 -4.17 5.51 13.26
N VAL A 51 -3.38 5.22 12.23
CA VAL A 51 -3.30 3.88 11.64
C VAL A 51 -1.90 3.33 11.80
N ARG A 52 -1.81 2.14 12.38
CA ARG A 52 -0.60 1.35 12.56
C ARG A 52 -0.73 0.06 11.76
N GLY A 53 0.03 -0.08 10.69
CA GLY A 53 -0.05 -1.25 9.81
C GLY A 53 -0.05 -0.87 8.32
N MET A 54 -0.49 -1.82 7.47
CA MET A 54 -0.52 -1.61 6.03
C MET A 54 -1.85 -1.00 5.57
N VAL A 55 -1.80 0.07 4.79
CA VAL A 55 -2.99 0.70 4.17
C VAL A 55 -2.92 0.51 2.65
N GLN A 56 -3.90 -0.18 2.08
CA GLN A 56 -4.02 -0.40 0.64
C GLN A 56 -5.33 0.16 0.09
N GLY A 57 -5.27 0.89 -1.03
CA GLY A 57 -6.46 1.44 -1.69
C GLY A 57 -6.25 1.90 -3.12
N GLU A 58 -7.35 2.15 -3.83
CA GLU A 58 -7.32 2.75 -5.17
C GLU A 58 -7.07 4.26 -5.09
N HIS A 59 -7.89 4.96 -4.32
CA HIS A 59 -7.74 6.37 -3.97
C HIS A 59 -7.50 6.48 -2.48
N VAL A 60 -6.36 7.04 -2.07
CA VAL A 60 -5.99 7.18 -0.66
C VAL A 60 -5.80 8.66 -0.34
N VAL A 61 -6.49 9.15 0.68
CA VAL A 61 -6.37 10.51 1.23
C VAL A 61 -5.97 10.39 2.69
N ILE A 62 -4.85 10.99 3.05
CA ILE A 62 -4.29 10.94 4.41
C ILE A 62 -4.25 12.35 4.98
N ASP A 63 -5.18 12.68 5.87
CA ASP A 63 -5.16 13.92 6.66
C ASP A 63 -4.58 13.70 8.07
N GLY A 64 -4.64 12.47 8.59
CA GLY A 64 -4.17 12.10 9.93
C GLY A 64 -2.73 11.60 10.01
N THR A 65 -2.49 10.67 10.92
CA THR A 65 -1.17 10.05 11.14
C THR A 65 -1.20 8.57 10.73
N VAL A 66 -0.26 8.16 9.89
CA VAL A 66 -0.09 6.76 9.47
C VAL A 66 1.32 6.31 9.79
N GLU A 67 1.44 5.21 10.52
CA GLU A 67 2.69 4.54 10.88
C GLU A 67 2.69 3.15 10.24
N GLY A 68 3.34 3.02 9.08
CA GLY A 68 3.40 1.76 8.34
C GLY A 68 3.51 1.92 6.83
N ASP A 69 3.13 0.87 6.12
CA ASP A 69 3.23 0.79 4.66
C ASP A 69 1.95 1.31 3.99
N VAL A 70 2.08 2.24 3.05
CA VAL A 70 0.94 2.79 2.30
C VAL A 70 1.06 2.40 0.83
N ALA A 71 0.06 1.72 0.29
CA ALA A 71 -0.03 1.34 -1.11
C ALA A 71 -1.24 1.99 -1.79
N ALA A 72 -0.99 2.88 -2.75
CA ALA A 72 -2.02 3.56 -3.52
C ALA A 72 -1.91 3.25 -5.02
N ARG A 73 -3.01 2.81 -5.63
CA ARG A 73 -3.00 2.42 -7.06
C ARG A 73 -3.16 3.62 -7.98
N THR A 74 -4.22 4.42 -7.81
CA THR A 74 -4.60 5.47 -8.77
C THR A 74 -4.18 6.86 -8.31
N SER A 75 -4.56 7.25 -7.09
CA SER A 75 -4.23 8.56 -6.55
C SER A 75 -3.90 8.51 -5.07
N LEU A 76 -2.82 9.17 -4.70
CA LEU A 76 -2.42 9.37 -3.31
C LEU A 76 -2.43 10.86 -2.99
N HIS A 77 -3.22 11.25 -2.01
CA HIS A 77 -3.23 12.59 -1.46
C HIS A 77 -2.78 12.56 0.00
N ILE A 78 -1.79 13.36 0.35
CA ILE A 78 -1.22 13.39 1.69
C ILE A 78 -1.23 14.82 2.19
N ASN A 79 -2.00 15.09 3.24
CA ASN A 79 -1.99 16.35 3.99
C ASN A 79 -1.40 16.17 5.40
N GLY A 80 -1.45 14.97 5.95
CA GLY A 80 -1.02 14.64 7.30
C GLY A 80 0.43 14.14 7.41
N LYS A 81 0.67 13.27 8.40
CA LYS A 81 1.99 12.68 8.69
C LYS A 81 2.00 11.21 8.30
N VAL A 82 2.95 10.80 7.47
CA VAL A 82 3.14 9.40 7.10
C VAL A 82 4.56 8.98 7.42
N LYS A 83 4.70 7.92 8.21
CA LYS A 83 5.96 7.30 8.56
C LYS A 83 6.02 5.88 8.02
N GLY A 84 6.93 5.60 7.09
CA GLY A 84 7.12 4.26 6.54
C GLY A 84 7.30 4.24 5.02
N ARG A 85 7.03 3.09 4.40
CA ARG A 85 7.19 2.93 2.95
C ARG A 85 5.92 3.33 2.22
N ILE A 86 6.07 4.11 1.16
CA ILE A 86 4.94 4.55 0.35
C ILE A 86 5.13 4.02 -1.06
N MET A 87 4.22 3.15 -1.49
CA MET A 87 4.16 2.61 -2.83
C MET A 87 3.00 3.24 -3.59
N TYR A 88 3.29 3.92 -4.70
CA TYR A 88 2.25 4.53 -5.54
C TYR A 88 2.48 4.19 -7.02
N ALA A 89 1.41 3.96 -7.78
CA ALA A 89 1.52 3.72 -9.23
C ALA A 89 1.11 4.95 -10.07
N GLY A 90 0.01 5.60 -9.68
CA GLY A 90 -0.58 6.72 -10.41
C GLY A 90 -0.04 8.10 -9.98
N THR A 91 -0.95 8.99 -9.60
CA THR A 91 -0.63 10.39 -9.27
C THR A 91 -0.47 10.59 -7.77
N ILE A 92 0.52 11.40 -7.37
CA ILE A 92 0.72 11.80 -5.98
C ILE A 92 0.51 13.31 -5.83
N ARG A 93 -0.22 13.70 -4.81
CA ARG A 93 -0.52 15.10 -4.46
C ARG A 93 -0.20 15.33 -3.00
N LEU A 94 0.78 16.19 -2.73
CA LEU A 94 1.14 16.58 -1.38
C LEU A 94 0.44 17.91 -1.05
N GLY A 95 -0.15 17.97 0.13
CA GLY A 95 -0.69 19.18 0.73
C GLY A 95 0.37 20.03 1.41
N VAL A 96 -0.04 21.21 1.86
CA VAL A 96 0.84 22.21 2.50
C VAL A 96 1.42 21.76 3.84
N SER A 97 0.74 20.85 4.54
CA SER A 97 1.14 20.32 5.85
C SER A 97 1.69 18.89 5.79
N ALA A 98 1.91 18.35 4.58
CA ALA A 98 2.33 16.97 4.41
C ALA A 98 3.74 16.75 4.96
N SER A 99 3.88 15.83 5.92
CA SER A 99 5.18 15.38 6.43
C SER A 99 5.36 13.91 6.12
N LEU A 100 6.42 13.59 5.40
CA LEU A 100 6.71 12.26 4.87
C LEU A 100 8.07 11.81 5.39
N ASP A 101 8.07 10.86 6.31
CA ASP A 101 9.28 10.28 6.88
C ASP A 101 9.39 8.81 6.42
N GLY A 102 10.16 8.56 5.37
CA GLY A 102 10.42 7.21 4.91
C GLY A 102 10.80 7.13 3.44
N THR A 103 10.54 5.98 2.82
CA THR A 103 10.94 5.69 1.45
C THR A 103 9.74 5.70 0.54
N ILE A 104 9.79 6.53 -0.49
CA ILE A 104 8.75 6.60 -1.53
C ILE A 104 9.26 5.84 -2.75
N SER A 105 8.50 4.83 -3.17
CA SER A 105 8.80 4.01 -4.35
C SER A 105 7.62 4.05 -5.30
N ARG A 106 7.89 4.36 -6.57
CA ARG A 106 6.89 4.30 -7.62
C ARG A 106 6.85 2.88 -8.19
N VAL A 107 5.68 2.24 -8.15
CA VAL A 107 5.48 0.92 -8.76
C VAL A 107 4.78 1.10 -10.10
N SER A 108 5.56 1.05 -11.18
CA SER A 108 5.02 0.83 -12.53
C SER A 108 4.37 -0.55 -12.52
N SER A 109 3.10 -0.65 -12.90
CA SER A 109 2.34 -1.90 -12.93
C SER A 109 2.82 -2.86 -14.05
N THR A 110 4.10 -3.20 -14.06
CA THR A 110 4.73 -4.14 -15.01
C THR A 110 5.75 -5.08 -14.37
N LEU A 111 5.80 -5.23 -13.05
CA LEU A 111 6.59 -6.29 -12.39
C LEU A 111 5.90 -6.78 -11.11
N CYS A 112 4.76 -7.47 -11.28
CA CYS A 112 4.26 -8.36 -10.23
C CYS A 112 3.93 -9.73 -10.87
N THR A 113 4.96 -10.33 -11.45
CA THR A 113 5.15 -11.79 -11.42
C THR A 113 6.57 -12.00 -10.92
N ASP A 114 6.73 -11.90 -9.61
CA ASP A 114 7.82 -12.52 -8.86
C ASP A 114 7.27 -12.60 -7.41
N ALA A 115 6.20 -13.36 -7.21
CA ALA A 115 6.31 -14.77 -6.85
C ALA A 115 7.31 -14.94 -5.70
N THR A 116 6.79 -15.36 -4.57
CA THR A 116 7.51 -15.90 -3.41
C THR A 116 8.24 -17.21 -3.78
N GLU A 117 9.02 -17.22 -4.85
CA GLU A 117 9.64 -18.42 -5.41
C GLU A 117 10.97 -18.11 -6.11
N ALA A 118 11.96 -17.63 -5.35
CA ALA A 118 13.34 -17.49 -5.82
C ALA A 118 14.36 -18.11 -4.84
N THR A 119 14.08 -19.33 -4.37
CA THR A 119 15.09 -20.13 -3.64
C THR A 119 15.21 -21.57 -4.16
N ILE A 120 14.48 -21.96 -5.21
CA ILE A 120 14.59 -23.34 -5.72
C ILE A 120 14.48 -23.31 -7.25
N ALA A 121 15.43 -23.98 -7.92
CA ALA A 121 15.56 -24.12 -9.38
C ALA A 121 16.25 -22.98 -10.16
N SER A 122 17.50 -22.65 -9.81
CA SER A 122 18.48 -22.13 -10.78
C SER A 122 19.91 -22.53 -10.44
N SER A 123 20.11 -23.77 -9.98
CA SER A 123 21.44 -24.37 -9.95
C SER A 123 21.56 -25.39 -11.09
N THR A 124 22.51 -25.10 -11.98
CA THR A 124 23.16 -26.00 -12.94
C THR A 124 22.60 -26.00 -14.36
N ALA A 125 22.99 -24.98 -15.11
CA ALA A 125 23.46 -25.15 -16.48
C ALA A 125 24.55 -24.10 -16.76
N MET A 126 25.82 -24.48 -16.51
CA MET A 126 26.96 -23.80 -17.12
C MET A 126 27.27 -24.56 -18.44
N GLU A 127 27.06 -23.87 -19.56
CA GLU A 127 27.88 -23.94 -20.78
C GLU A 127 29.37 -23.81 -20.41
N SER A 128 30.41 -24.25 -21.13
CA SER A 128 30.65 -25.04 -22.34
C SER A 128 32.19 -25.17 -22.42
N GLU A 129 32.69 -25.97 -23.37
CA GLU A 129 34.06 -26.00 -23.94
C GLU A 129 35.19 -26.79 -23.23
N THR A 130 35.42 -27.99 -23.78
CA THR A 130 36.63 -28.44 -24.50
C THR A 130 38.01 -27.95 -24.03
N ILE A 131 38.91 -28.88 -23.62
CA ILE A 131 40.30 -28.99 -24.11
C ILE A 131 40.82 -30.46 -24.03
N GLU A 132 41.52 -30.87 -25.09
CA GLU A 132 42.34 -32.07 -25.39
C GLU A 132 43.12 -32.76 -24.26
N ALA A 133 43.37 -34.08 -24.40
CA ALA A 133 44.68 -34.64 -24.82
C ALA A 133 44.87 -36.15 -24.53
N LYS A 134 45.08 -36.93 -25.61
CA LYS A 134 46.13 -37.94 -25.83
C LYS A 134 46.56 -38.90 -24.69
N VAL A 135 46.27 -40.20 -24.86
CA VAL A 135 47.22 -41.35 -24.85
C VAL A 135 46.51 -42.61 -25.34
#